data_AF-A0A397VFG8-F1
#
_entry.id   AF-A0A397VFG8-F1
#
_cell.length_a   1.000
_cell.length_b   1.000
_cell.length_c   1.000
_cell.angle_alpha   90.00
_cell.angle_beta   90.00
_cell.angle_gamma   90.00
#
_symmetry.space_group_name_H-M   'P 1'
#
loop_
_entity.id
_entity.type
_entity.pdbx_description
1 polymer ?
#
loop_
_entity_poly.entity_id
_entity_poly.type
_entity_poly.pdbx_seq_one_letter_code
_entity_poly.pdbx_strand_id
1 'polypeptide(L)' 'MSGFDVSRAIRAMRPPVSNITIFILTNLLTEEIQIKCIELEINDFLGKPLKIKELEKF' A
#
# COMPACT_ATOMS: atom_id res chain seq x y z
N MET A 1 14.65 -4.49 0.91
CA MET A 1 13.49 -4.28 0.03
C MET A 1 12.41 -3.60 0.84
N SER A 2 11.91 -2.45 0.38
CA SER A 2 10.81 -1.72 1.01
C SER A 2 9.45 -2.22 0.53
N GLY A 3 8.36 -1.88 1.24
CA GLY A 3 7.00 -2.18 0.77
C GLY A 3 6.67 -1.53 -0.58
N PHE A 4 7.27 -0.37 -0.87
CA PHE A 4 7.14 0.31 -2.16
C PHE A 4 7.83 -0.45 -3.30
N ASP A 5 9.01 -1.03 -3.05
CA ASP A 5 9.70 -1.85 -4.06
C ASP A 5 8.87 -3.08 -4.43
N VAL A 6 8.24 -3.70 -3.43
CA VAL A 6 7.32 -4.83 -3.63
C VAL A 6 6.09 -4.41 -4.43
N SER A 7 5.45 -3.29 -4.07
CA SER A 7 4.28 -2.78 -4.80
C SER A 7 4.60 -2.53 -6.27
N ARG A 8 5.74 -1.89 -6.55
CA ARG A 8 6.23 -1.65 -7.91
C ARG A 8 6.43 -2.96 -8.67
N ALA A 9 7.05 -3.95 -8.03
CA ALA A 9 7.25 -5.26 -8.63
C ALA A 9 5.92 -5.97 -8.96
N ILE A 10 4.93 -5.90 -8.07
CA ILE A 10 3.59 -6.47 -8.29
C ILE A 10 2.89 -5.78 -9.47
N ARG A 11 2.89 -4.44 -9.50
CA ARG A 11 2.27 -3.66 -10.59
C ARG A 11 2.92 -3.92 -11.95
N ALA A 12 4.22 -4.25 -11.98
CA ALA A 12 4.93 -4.62 -13.20
C ALA A 12 4.66 -6.06 -13.71
N MET A 13 3.94 -6.90 -12.95
CA MET A 13 3.57 -8.25 -13.39
C MET A 13 2.44 -8.23 -14.42
N ARG A 14 2.11 -9.39 -14.99
CA ARG A 14 0.92 -9.53 -15.86
C ARG A 14 -0.36 -9.64 -15.03
N PRO A 15 -1.52 -9.22 -15.56
CA PRO A 15 -2.81 -9.53 -14.96
C PRO A 15 -3.00 -11.03 -14.73
N PRO A 16 -3.69 -11.44 -13.66
CA PRO A 16 -4.42 -10.58 -12.72
C PRO A 16 -3.56 -10.02 -11.59
N VAL A 17 -2.30 -10.45 -11.47
CA VAL A 17 -1.43 -10.11 -10.32
C VAL A 17 -1.18 -8.61 -10.23
N SER A 18 -0.99 -7.94 -11.36
CA SER A 18 -0.86 -6.48 -11.41
C SER A 18 -2.08 -5.72 -10.86
N ASN A 19 -3.25 -6.35 -10.82
CA ASN A 19 -4.53 -5.70 -10.51
C ASN A 19 -5.02 -6.01 -9.09
N ILE A 20 -4.24 -6.72 -8.28
CA ILE A 20 -4.64 -7.02 -6.90
C ILE A 20 -4.69 -5.73 -6.06
N THR A 21 -5.58 -5.70 -5.08
CA THR A 21 -5.63 -4.61 -4.11
C THR A 21 -4.40 -4.67 -3.21
N ILE A 22 -3.68 -3.55 -3.07
CA ILE A 22 -2.49 -3.44 -2.23
C ILE A 22 -2.74 -2.41 -1.13
N PHE A 23 -2.50 -2.82 0.12
CA PHE A 23 -2.54 -1.96 1.30
C PHE A 23 -1.17 -1.89 1.95
N ILE A 24 -0.69 -0.69 2.28
CA ILE A 24 0.54 -0.50 3.05
C ILE A 24 0.24 -0.46 4.55
N LEU A 25 1.10 -1.08 5.36
CA LEU A 25 1.00 -1.01 6.82
C LEU A 25 2.24 -0.30 7.39
N THR A 26 2.11 0.94 7.82
CA THR A 26 3.22 1.88 8.08
C THR A 26 3.14 2.56 9.45
N ASN A 27 4.28 2.83 10.08
CA ASN A 27 4.38 3.68 11.29
C ASN A 27 4.58 5.17 10.94
N LEU A 28 4.77 5.49 9.67
CA LEU A 28 5.11 6.81 9.18
C LEU A 28 4.03 7.24 8.18
N LEU A 29 3.24 8.24 8.56
CA LEU A 29 2.24 8.87 7.73
C LEU A 29 2.68 10.31 7.47
N THR A 30 3.48 10.48 6.43
CA THR A 30 3.92 11.78 5.92
C THR A 30 3.31 12.03 4.55
N GLU A 31 3.24 13.29 4.15
CA GLU A 31 2.78 13.68 2.82
C GLU A 31 3.61 13.01 1.70
N GLU A 32 4.93 12.89 1.90
CA GLU A 32 5.81 12.18 0.96
C GLU A 32 5.40 10.71 0.75
N ILE A 33 4.97 10.03 1.82
CA ILE A 33 4.50 8.65 1.74
C ILE A 33 3.17 8.58 0.99
N GLN A 34 2.27 9.53 1.20
CA GLN A 34 1.00 9.59 0.48
C GLN A 34 1.22 9.79 -1.02
N ILE A 35 2.14 10.69 -1.41
CA ILE A 35 2.52 10.90 -2.81
C ILE A 35 3.04 9.59 -3.42
N LYS A 36 3.97 8.90 -2.74
CA LYS A 36 4.50 7.61 -3.22
C LYS A 36 3.42 6.53 -3.36
N CYS A 37 2.44 6.49 -2.46
CA CYS A 37 1.33 5.55 -2.58
C CYS A 37 0.50 5.80 -3.85
N ILE A 38 0.21 7.07 -4.17
CA ILE A 38 -0.52 7.45 -5.37
C ILE A 38 0.28 7.08 -6.63
N GLU A 39 1.57 7.43 -6.69
CA GLU A 39 2.45 7.13 -7.83
C GLU A 39 2.59 5.62 -8.11
N LEU A 40 2.47 4.78 -7.08
CA LEU A 40 2.60 3.33 -7.18
C LEU A 40 1.26 2.60 -7.28
N GLU A 41 0.17 3.33 -7.50
CA GLU A 41 -1.20 2.79 -7.59
C GLU A 41 -1.56 1.89 -6.39
N ILE A 42 -1.17 2.33 -5.19
CA ILE A 42 -1.50 1.67 -3.93
C ILE A 42 -2.88 2.12 -3.49
N ASN A 43 -3.71 1.16 -3.10
CA ASN A 43 -5.13 1.41 -2.87
C ASN A 43 -5.40 2.15 -1.57
N ASP A 44 -4.69 1.79 -0.49
CA ASP A 44 -4.74 2.54 0.77
C ASP A 44 -3.56 2.18 1.69
N PHE A 45 -3.51 2.81 2.87
CA PHE A 45 -2.56 2.53 3.92
C PHE A 45 -3.22 2.46 5.31
N LEU A 46 -2.60 1.72 6.20
CA LEU A 46 -2.99 1.55 7.59
C LEU A 46 -1.83 1.91 8.52
N GLY A 47 -2.15 2.68 9.56
CA GLY A 47 -1.19 3.06 10.59
C GLY A 47 -0.82 1.89 11.51
N LYS A 48 0.44 1.85 11.96
CA LYS A 48 0.88 0.97 13.06
C LYS A 48 0.71 1.68 14.41
N PRO A 49 0.32 0.95 15.47
CA PRO A 49 -0.13 -0.45 15.47
C PRO A 49 -1.48 -0.61 14.76
N LEU A 50 -1.67 -1.75 14.07
CA LEU A 50 -2.91 -2.05 13.36
C LEU A 50 -4.07 -2.09 14.35
N LYS A 51 -5.08 -1.23 14.13
CA LYS A 51 -6.34 -1.29 14.88
C LYS A 51 -7.35 -2.10 14.08
N ILE A 52 -7.89 -3.16 14.66
CA ILE A 52 -8.87 -4.03 14.00
C ILE A 52 -10.09 -3.24 13.49
N LYS A 53 -10.54 -2.24 14.25
CA LYS A 53 -11.63 -1.33 13.84
C LYS A 53 -11.34 -0.50 12.59
N GLU A 54 -10.07 -0.28 12.26
CA GLU A 54 -9.68 0.40 11.01
C GLU A 54 -9.69 -0.58 9.84
N LEU A 55 -9.35 -1.85 10.08
CA LEU A 55 -9.39 -2.92 9.07
C LEU A 55 -10.82 -3.29 8.65
N GLU A 56 -11.78 -3.27 9.57
CA GLU A 56 -13.20 -3.58 9.31
C GLU A 56 -13.90 -2.61 8.33
N LYS A 57 -13.24 -1.50 7.96
CA LYS A 57 -13.78 -0.49 7.04
C LYS A 57 -13.44 -0.73 5.56
N PHE A 58 -12.65 -1.77 5.28
CA PHE A 58 -12.20 -2.18 3.95
C PHE A 58 -12.94 -3.42 3.49
#